data_AF-A0A2N8PDT7-F1
#
_entry.id   AF-A0A2N8PDT7-F1
#
_cell.length_a   1.000
_cell.length_b   1.000
_cell.length_c   1.000
_cell.angle_alpha   90.00
_cell.angle_beta   90.00
_cell.angle_gamma   90.00
#
_symmetry.space_group_name_H-M   'P 1'
#
loop_
_entity.id
_entity.type
_entity.pdbx_description
1 polymer ?
#
loop_
_entity_poly.entity_id
_entity_poly.type
_entity_poly.pdbx_seq_one_letter_code
_entity_poly.pdbx_strand_id
1 'polypeptide(L)'
;MLARFSTVAGEQGSPDTWRDPRGFALKFYAEQGNYDLVGNNTPVFFVRDTIKFQDLIRSQKRRPDNGLRDNDMQWDFWPLSPESAHQVTWLMGDRGIPKTCQHMNFGQPGTMVREVLNDAARDRLVDNVAGHLLGGVSRPVLDRALQYWRNIDKKLGDRIAKKVNGG
;
A
#
# COMPACT_ATOMS: atom_id res chain seq x y z
N MET A 1 8.12 10.95 -10.02
CA MET A 1 7.40 9.88 -9.28
C MET A 1 5.89 10.05 -9.44
N LEU A 2 5.14 8.96 -9.52
CA LEU A 2 3.67 8.94 -9.46
C LEU A 2 3.21 8.10 -8.26
N ALA A 3 2.15 8.53 -7.57
CA ALA A 3 1.51 7.78 -6.50
C ALA A 3 0.07 7.43 -6.86
N ARG A 4 -0.36 6.20 -6.56
CA ARG A 4 -1.74 5.74 -6.72
C ARG A 4 -2.20 5.04 -5.45
N PHE A 5 -3.39 5.41 -4.99
CA PHE A 5 -4.11 4.75 -3.90
C PHE A 5 -5.35 4.07 -4.46
N SER A 6 -5.80 2.97 -3.85
CA SER A 6 -7.03 2.29 -4.29
C SER A 6 -7.67 1.44 -3.20
N THR A 7 -8.93 1.08 -3.41
CA THR A 7 -9.54 -0.13 -2.86
C THR A 7 -9.09 -1.37 -3.67
N VAL A 8 -9.56 -2.57 -3.31
CA VAL A 8 -9.15 -3.84 -3.92
C VAL A 8 -10.36 -4.58 -4.51
N ALA A 9 -11.35 -4.92 -3.69
CA ALA A 9 -12.51 -5.70 -4.10
C ALA A 9 -13.49 -4.87 -4.93
N GLY A 10 -13.54 -3.55 -4.71
CA GLY A 10 -14.34 -2.61 -5.50
C GLY A 10 -14.00 -2.59 -7.00
N GLU A 11 -15.00 -2.28 -7.81
CA GLU A 11 -14.84 -1.95 -9.24
C GLU A 11 -14.74 -0.43 -9.42
N GLN A 12 -14.46 0.04 -10.63
CA GLN A 12 -14.52 1.47 -10.91
C GLN A 12 -15.93 2.00 -10.62
N GLY A 13 -16.01 3.07 -9.82
CA GLY A 13 -17.28 3.63 -9.34
C GLY A 13 -17.76 3.06 -8.00
N SER A 14 -17.06 2.10 -7.38
CA SER A 14 -17.36 1.68 -6.02
C SER A 14 -17.03 2.79 -5.00
N PRO A 15 -17.76 2.89 -3.88
CA PRO A 15 -17.47 3.86 -2.83
C PRO A 15 -16.08 3.69 -2.20
N ASP A 16 -15.36 4.81 -2.05
CA ASP A 16 -14.02 4.85 -1.43
C ASP A 16 -14.00 4.41 0.04
N THR A 17 -15.16 4.44 0.72
CA THR A 17 -15.31 4.19 2.16
C THR A 17 -15.62 2.73 2.50
N TRP A 18 -15.66 1.84 1.53
CA TRP A 18 -15.89 0.41 1.77
C TRP A 18 -14.80 -0.23 2.64
N ARG A 19 -15.17 -1.22 3.45
CA ARG A 19 -14.19 -2.01 4.21
C ARG A 19 -13.36 -2.85 3.24
N ASP A 20 -12.08 -2.54 3.14
CA ASP A 20 -11.17 -3.16 2.17
C ASP A 20 -9.72 -2.86 2.58
N PRO A 21 -8.72 -3.68 2.24
CA PRO A 21 -7.34 -3.19 2.23
C PRO A 21 -7.23 -1.99 1.28
N ARG A 22 -6.28 -1.11 1.56
CA ARG A 22 -5.98 0.02 0.67
C ARG A 22 -4.64 -0.18 0.00
N GLY A 23 -4.64 -0.15 -1.32
CA GLY A 23 -3.43 -0.16 -2.13
C GLY A 23 -2.66 1.15 -1.98
N PHE A 24 -1.33 1.02 -1.93
CA PHE A 24 -0.34 2.08 -1.94
C PHE A 24 0.72 1.72 -2.97
N ALA A 25 0.67 2.38 -4.13
CA ALA A 25 1.61 2.13 -5.21
C ALA A 25 2.37 3.41 -5.57
N LEU A 26 3.69 3.33 -5.59
CA LEU A 26 4.58 4.37 -6.06
C LEU A 26 5.37 3.88 -7.28
N LYS A 27 5.41 4.69 -8.33
CA LYS A 27 6.26 4.49 -9.51
C LYS A 27 7.36 5.55 -9.54
N PHE A 28 8.61 5.09 -9.54
CA PHE A 28 9.81 5.88 -9.68
C PHE A 28 10.30 5.78 -11.12
N TYR A 29 10.54 6.93 -11.75
CA TYR A 29 11.14 7.01 -13.07
C TYR A 29 12.63 7.32 -12.85
N ALA A 30 13.43 6.28 -12.59
CA ALA A 30 14.84 6.41 -12.30
C ALA A 30 15.68 6.25 -13.58
N GLU A 31 16.93 6.70 -13.53
CA GLU A 31 17.86 6.61 -14.67
C GLU A 31 18.16 5.15 -15.07
N GLN A 32 18.13 4.23 -14.11
CA GLN A 32 18.34 2.79 -14.34
C GLN A 32 17.05 2.04 -14.69
N GLY A 33 15.98 2.76 -15.02
CA GLY A 33 14.67 2.22 -15.34
C GLY A 33 13.63 2.44 -14.26
N ASN A 34 12.43 1.92 -14.50
CA ASN A 34 11.30 2.09 -13.60
C ASN A 34 11.46 1.20 -12.37
N TYR A 35 11.23 1.77 -11.19
CA TYR A 35 11.07 1.01 -9.96
C TYR A 35 9.66 1.24 -9.41
N ASP A 36 8.95 0.15 -9.12
CA ASP A 36 7.60 0.19 -8.58
C ASP A 36 7.58 -0.37 -7.16
N LEU A 37 7.23 0.47 -6.19
CA LEU A 37 6.95 0.05 -4.83
C LEU A 37 5.44 -0.15 -4.70
N VAL A 38 5.01 -1.41 -4.70
CA VAL A 38 3.60 -1.79 -4.64
C VAL A 38 3.33 -2.52 -3.33
N GLY A 39 2.45 -1.96 -2.50
CA GLY A 39 2.04 -2.59 -1.25
C GLY A 39 0.67 -2.11 -0.78
N ASN A 40 0.27 -2.56 0.40
CA ASN A 40 -0.98 -2.19 1.04
C ASN A 40 -0.75 -1.42 2.36
N ASN A 41 -1.83 -0.82 2.86
CA ASN A 41 -1.84 -0.13 4.14
C ASN A 41 -1.67 -1.07 5.36
N THR A 42 -2.04 -2.34 5.20
CA THR A 42 -1.91 -3.41 6.21
C THR A 42 -0.53 -4.08 6.10
N PRO A 43 0.01 -4.68 7.17
CA PRO A 43 1.36 -5.23 7.18
C PRO A 43 1.48 -6.65 6.60
N VAL A 44 0.38 -7.40 6.52
CA VAL A 44 0.35 -8.80 6.05
C VAL A 44 -0.64 -8.96 4.90
N PHE A 45 -0.84 -10.19 4.42
CA PHE A 45 -1.78 -10.50 3.34
C PHE A 45 -2.61 -11.75 3.70
N PHE A 46 -3.71 -11.98 2.97
CA PHE A 46 -4.67 -13.05 3.29
C PHE A 46 -4.14 -14.46 2.98
N VAL A 47 -3.23 -14.60 2.02
CA VAL A 47 -2.71 -15.89 1.58
C VAL A 47 -1.19 -15.88 1.63
N ARG A 48 -0.60 -17.06 1.81
CA ARG A 48 0.86 -17.26 1.84
C ARG A 48 1.43 -17.77 0.52
N ASP A 49 0.57 -18.31 -0.34
CA ASP A 49 0.92 -18.80 -1.67
C ASP A 49 0.13 -18.02 -2.73
N THR A 50 0.83 -17.56 -3.77
CA THR A 50 0.25 -16.84 -4.89
C THR A 50 -0.75 -17.66 -5.71
N ILE A 51 -0.68 -19.00 -5.67
CA ILE A 51 -1.61 -19.86 -6.41
C ILE A 51 -3.06 -19.66 -5.95
N LYS A 52 -3.27 -19.40 -4.65
CA LYS A 52 -4.59 -19.14 -4.05
C LYS A 52 -5.13 -17.73 -4.31
N PHE A 53 -4.36 -16.85 -4.99
CA PHE A 53 -4.77 -15.47 -5.19
C PHE A 53 -6.07 -15.34 -5.99
N GLN A 54 -6.26 -16.19 -7.00
CA GLN A 54 -7.49 -16.18 -7.80
C GLN A 54 -8.70 -16.59 -6.97
N ASP A 55 -8.56 -17.59 -6.11
CA ASP A 55 -9.65 -18.07 -5.24
C ASP A 55 -10.01 -17.01 -4.21
N LEU A 56 -9.01 -16.40 -3.58
CA LEU A 56 -9.20 -15.24 -2.72
C LEU A 56 -9.96 -14.14 -3.46
N ILE A 57 -9.48 -13.64 -4.60
CA ILE A 57 -10.13 -12.50 -5.26
C ILE A 57 -11.55 -12.82 -5.71
N ARG A 58 -11.81 -14.03 -6.21
CA ARG A 58 -13.17 -14.47 -6.58
C ARG A 58 -14.11 -14.46 -5.38
N SER A 59 -13.66 -14.89 -4.20
CA SER A 59 -14.46 -14.87 -2.97
C SER A 59 -14.85 -13.44 -2.52
N GLN A 60 -14.09 -12.41 -2.91
CA GLN A 60 -14.31 -11.03 -2.48
C GLN A 60 -15.10 -10.19 -3.50
N LYS A 61 -15.16 -10.64 -4.77
CA LYS A 61 -15.78 -9.95 -5.91
C LYS A 61 -17.29 -10.26 -6.00
N ARG A 62 -17.94 -9.67 -7.00
CA ARG A 62 -19.35 -9.92 -7.31
C ARG A 62 -19.53 -11.32 -7.88
N ARG A 63 -20.69 -11.93 -7.60
CA ARG A 63 -21.06 -13.20 -8.20
C ARG A 63 -21.23 -13.06 -9.72
N PRO A 64 -20.85 -14.08 -10.49
CA PRO A 64 -20.96 -14.04 -11.95
C PRO A 64 -22.41 -14.15 -12.46
N ASP A 65 -23.32 -14.73 -11.68
CA ASP A 65 -24.71 -15.00 -12.09
C ASP A 65 -25.62 -13.77 -11.99
N ASN A 66 -25.44 -12.94 -10.96
CA ASN A 66 -26.30 -11.77 -10.70
C ASN A 66 -25.53 -10.45 -10.53
N GLY A 67 -24.20 -10.46 -10.54
CA GLY A 67 -23.39 -9.25 -10.39
C GLY A 67 -23.48 -8.59 -9.01
N LEU A 68 -24.00 -9.29 -7.99
CA LEU A 68 -24.11 -8.78 -6.62
C LEU A 68 -22.95 -9.26 -5.76
N ARG A 69 -22.64 -8.51 -4.70
CA ARG A 69 -21.72 -9.00 -3.67
C ARG A 69 -22.42 -10.06 -2.82
N ASP A 70 -21.65 -11.03 -2.37
CA ASP A 70 -22.15 -12.12 -1.53
C ASP A 70 -21.24 -12.27 -0.32
N ASN A 71 -21.80 -12.10 0.88
CA ASN A 71 -21.06 -12.26 2.12
C ASN A 71 -20.75 -13.73 2.40
N ASP A 72 -21.59 -14.66 1.93
CA ASP A 72 -21.37 -16.09 2.15
C ASP A 72 -20.11 -16.53 1.40
N MET A 73 -19.89 -16.06 0.18
CA MET A 73 -18.65 -16.32 -0.56
C MET A 73 -17.40 -15.82 0.17
N GLN A 74 -17.47 -14.60 0.74
CA GLN A 74 -16.36 -14.00 1.46
C GLN A 74 -16.05 -14.78 2.76
N TRP A 75 -17.09 -15.09 3.53
CA TRP A 75 -16.98 -15.77 4.82
C TRP A 75 -16.84 -17.28 4.71
N ASP A 76 -17.03 -17.89 3.54
CA ASP A 76 -16.68 -19.30 3.28
C ASP A 76 -15.17 -19.46 3.08
N PHE A 77 -14.55 -18.57 2.28
CA PHE A 77 -13.11 -18.67 2.00
C PHE A 77 -12.23 -18.48 3.24
N TRP A 78 -12.50 -17.48 4.08
CA TRP A 78 -11.64 -17.14 5.22
C TRP A 78 -11.47 -18.25 6.27
N PRO A 79 -12.53 -18.91 6.80
CA PRO A 79 -12.37 -20.01 7.75
C PRO A 79 -11.77 -21.27 7.10
N LEU A 80 -12.00 -21.49 5.80
CA LEU A 80 -11.39 -22.60 5.05
C LEU A 80 -9.92 -22.33 4.68
N SER A 81 -9.46 -21.09 4.77
CA SER A 81 -8.07 -20.67 4.60
C SER A 81 -7.55 -20.00 5.88
N PRO A 82 -7.23 -20.78 6.94
CA PRO A 82 -6.88 -20.26 8.25
C PRO A 82 -5.67 -19.34 8.25
N GLU A 83 -4.79 -19.42 7.24
CA GLU A 83 -3.70 -18.46 7.03
C GLU A 83 -4.17 -17.01 6.86
N SER A 84 -5.44 -16.80 6.49
CA SER A 84 -6.05 -15.48 6.29
C SER A 84 -6.43 -14.79 7.60
N ALA A 85 -6.53 -15.53 8.71
CA ALA A 85 -7.10 -15.04 9.96
C ALA A 85 -6.46 -13.74 10.46
N HIS A 86 -5.13 -13.64 10.42
CA HIS A 86 -4.42 -12.43 10.87
C HIS A 86 -4.75 -11.21 10.00
N GLN A 87 -4.84 -11.38 8.67
CA GLN A 87 -5.22 -10.28 7.78
C GLN A 87 -6.69 -9.91 7.95
N VAL A 88 -7.58 -10.87 8.19
CA VAL A 88 -8.99 -10.60 8.49
C VAL A 88 -9.13 -9.77 9.77
N THR A 89 -8.33 -10.05 10.81
CA THR A 89 -8.30 -9.21 12.03
C THR A 89 -7.94 -7.75 11.69
N TRP A 90 -6.93 -7.52 10.84
CA TRP A 90 -6.61 -6.16 10.39
C TRP A 90 -7.71 -5.51 9.57
N LEU A 91 -8.33 -6.26 8.66
CA LEU A 91 -9.41 -5.79 7.80
C LEU A 91 -10.64 -5.38 8.61
N MET A 92 -10.97 -6.11 9.67
CA MET A 92 -12.13 -5.84 10.51
C MET A 92 -11.91 -4.71 11.52
N GLY A 93 -10.65 -4.32 11.79
CA GLY A 93 -10.32 -3.12 12.55
C GLY A 93 -10.38 -1.81 11.73
N ASP A 94 -9.91 -0.71 12.31
CA ASP A 94 -9.93 0.63 11.69
C ASP A 94 -9.09 0.72 10.40
N ARG A 95 -8.12 -0.19 10.23
CA ARG A 95 -7.29 -0.24 9.02
C ARG A 95 -8.08 -0.65 7.77
N GLY A 96 -9.23 -1.30 7.91
CA GLY A 96 -10.11 -1.61 6.77
C GLY A 96 -10.95 -0.43 6.29
N ILE A 97 -11.11 0.63 7.10
CA ILE A 97 -11.96 1.80 6.83
C ILE A 97 -11.23 3.11 7.14
N PRO A 98 -10.04 3.36 6.56
CA PRO A 98 -9.29 4.56 6.88
C PRO A 98 -10.05 5.83 6.49
N LYS A 99 -9.98 6.86 7.35
CA LYS A 99 -10.66 8.15 7.15
C LYS A 99 -10.28 8.84 5.84
N THR A 100 -8.99 8.86 5.51
CA THR A 100 -8.49 9.37 4.23
C THR A 100 -7.26 8.58 3.79
N CYS A 101 -6.93 8.62 2.49
CA CYS A 101 -5.71 8.02 1.96
C CYS A 101 -4.42 8.59 2.57
N GLN A 102 -4.49 9.79 3.14
CA GLN A 102 -3.34 10.49 3.73
C GLN A 102 -3.03 10.02 5.16
N HIS A 103 -4.02 9.47 5.87
CA HIS A 103 -3.90 9.04 7.26
C HIS A 103 -3.95 7.51 7.39
N MET A 104 -3.52 6.81 6.34
CA MET A 104 -3.43 5.36 6.35
C MET A 104 -2.13 4.89 7.02
N ASN A 105 -2.13 3.64 7.45
CA ASN A 105 -0.89 2.96 7.81
C ASN A 105 -0.15 2.55 6.52
N PHE A 106 1.15 2.31 6.60
CA PHE A 106 1.99 1.91 5.47
C PHE A 106 2.75 0.62 5.77
N GLY A 107 2.03 -0.40 6.27
CA GLY A 107 2.60 -1.63 6.81
C GLY A 107 3.54 -2.37 5.84
N GLN A 108 3.02 -2.77 4.67
CA GLN A 108 3.82 -3.47 3.66
C GLN A 108 4.95 -2.61 3.09
N PRO A 109 4.74 -1.33 2.69
CA PRO A 109 5.84 -0.44 2.30
C PRO A 109 6.95 -0.33 3.36
N GLY A 110 6.59 -0.24 4.64
CA GLY A 110 7.57 -0.20 5.72
C GLY A 110 8.33 -1.52 5.86
N THR A 111 7.64 -2.65 5.69
CA THR A 111 8.25 -3.99 5.70
C THR A 111 9.27 -4.13 4.57
N MET A 112 8.92 -3.69 3.36
CA MET A 112 9.85 -3.64 2.22
C MET A 112 11.12 -2.87 2.58
N VAL A 113 10.98 -1.66 3.13
CA VAL A 113 12.13 -0.81 3.50
C VAL A 113 13.01 -1.45 4.57
N ARG A 114 12.42 -2.08 5.59
CA ARG A 114 13.15 -2.57 6.77
C ARG A 114 13.74 -3.97 6.60
N GLU A 115 13.01 -4.85 5.93
CA GLU A 115 13.30 -6.29 5.94
C GLU A 115 13.78 -6.82 4.59
N VAL A 116 13.46 -6.13 3.50
CA VAL A 116 13.82 -6.57 2.14
C VAL A 116 14.96 -5.76 1.56
N LEU A 117 14.93 -4.43 1.69
CA LEU A 117 15.95 -3.57 1.12
C LEU A 117 17.24 -3.56 1.96
N ASN A 118 18.35 -3.95 1.31
CA ASN A 118 19.68 -3.72 1.86
C ASN A 118 20.04 -2.22 1.90
N ASP A 119 21.16 -1.89 2.55
CA ASP A 119 21.58 -0.48 2.74
C ASP A 119 21.75 0.26 1.40
N ALA A 120 22.44 -0.36 0.43
CA ALA A 120 22.64 0.25 -0.89
C ALA A 120 21.32 0.50 -1.64
N ALA A 121 20.34 -0.38 -1.52
CA ALA A 121 19.01 -0.19 -2.11
C ALA A 121 18.23 0.92 -1.41
N ARG A 122 18.34 1.02 -0.07
CA ARG A 122 17.76 2.14 0.70
C ARG A 122 18.40 3.47 0.31
N ASP A 123 19.70 3.50 0.05
CA ASP A 123 20.41 4.71 -0.38
C ASP A 123 19.92 5.19 -1.75
N ARG A 124 19.84 4.29 -2.74
CA ARG A 124 19.25 4.61 -4.06
C ARG A 124 17.80 5.07 -3.96
N LEU A 125 17.01 4.46 -3.07
CA LEU A 125 15.62 4.87 -2.85
C LEU A 125 15.55 6.31 -2.30
N VAL A 126 16.38 6.66 -1.32
CA VAL A 126 16.47 8.03 -0.79
C VAL A 126 16.80 9.02 -1.92
N ASP A 127 17.74 8.67 -2.79
CA ASP A 127 18.19 9.54 -3.88
C ASP A 127 17.10 9.76 -4.93
N ASN A 128 16.45 8.68 -5.36
CA ASN A 128 15.34 8.74 -6.31
C ASN A 128 14.16 9.55 -5.75
N VAL A 129 13.82 9.35 -4.48
CA VAL A 129 12.73 10.10 -3.83
C VAL A 129 13.10 11.57 -3.73
N ALA A 130 14.28 11.90 -3.20
CA ALA A 130 14.70 13.28 -3.01
C ALA A 130 14.79 14.03 -4.35
N GLY A 131 15.38 13.41 -5.38
CA GLY A 131 15.47 13.97 -6.72
C GLY A 131 14.09 14.29 -7.31
N HIS A 132 13.11 13.40 -7.15
CA HIS A 132 11.74 13.67 -7.59
C HIS A 132 11.03 14.76 -6.78
N LEU A 133 11.34 14.92 -5.49
CA LEU A 133 10.73 15.94 -4.64
C LEU A 133 11.32 17.34 -4.87
N LEU A 134 12.57 17.42 -5.32
CA LEU A 134 13.25 18.69 -5.65
C LEU A 134 12.78 19.31 -6.98
N GLY A 135 12.04 18.56 -7.81
CA GLY A 135 11.57 19.00 -9.14
C GLY A 135 10.41 20.00 -9.15
N GLY A 136 10.36 20.97 -8.22
CA GLY A 136 9.34 22.03 -8.20
C GLY A 136 8.04 21.70 -7.44
N VAL A 137 8.10 20.78 -6.48
CA VAL A 137 6.94 20.45 -5.63
C VAL A 137 6.64 21.59 -4.66
N SER A 138 5.38 22.03 -4.59
CA SER A 138 4.98 23.09 -3.65
C SER A 138 5.15 22.66 -2.19
N ARG A 139 5.43 23.63 -1.30
CA ARG A 139 5.75 23.34 0.10
C ARG A 139 4.72 22.45 0.83
N PRO A 140 3.40 22.69 0.71
CA PRO A 140 2.41 21.83 1.37
C PRO A 140 2.40 20.38 0.85
N VAL A 141 2.71 20.18 -0.43
CA VAL A 141 2.77 18.83 -1.02
C VAL A 141 4.06 18.14 -0.59
N LEU A 142 5.17 18.88 -0.54
CA LEU A 142 6.45 18.39 -0.06
C LEU A 142 6.35 17.90 1.40
N ASP A 143 5.79 18.72 2.29
CA ASP A 143 5.66 18.36 3.71
C ASP A 143 4.82 17.08 3.90
N ARG A 144 3.74 16.93 3.13
CA ARG A 144 2.92 15.70 3.14
C ARG A 144 3.70 14.49 2.62
N ALA A 145 4.47 14.65 1.54
CA ALA A 145 5.28 13.57 1.01
C ALA A 145 6.33 13.10 2.04
N LEU A 146 7.01 14.04 2.71
CA LEU A 146 7.95 13.72 3.79
C LEU A 146 7.26 13.01 4.95
N GLN A 147 6.04 13.41 5.30
CA GLN A 147 5.24 12.71 6.31
C GLN A 147 4.91 11.27 5.90
N TYR A 148 4.55 11.01 4.65
CA TYR A 148 4.32 9.64 4.17
C TYR A 148 5.58 8.79 4.30
N TRP A 149 6.74 9.32 3.91
CA TRP A 149 7.99 8.60 4.04
C TRP A 149 8.36 8.30 5.50
N ARG A 150 8.09 9.22 6.42
CA ARG A 150 8.27 8.97 7.87
C ARG A 150 7.29 7.94 8.41
N ASN A 151 6.06 7.90 7.90
CA ASN A 151 5.06 6.90 8.27
C ASN A 151 5.42 5.50 7.73
N ILE A 152 6.14 5.43 6.59
CA ILE A 152 6.72 4.19 6.05
C ILE A 152 7.89 3.73 6.93
N ASP A 153 8.87 4.61 7.11
CA ASP A 153 10.04 4.40 7.98
C ASP A 153 10.63 5.76 8.39
N LYS A 154 10.70 6.02 9.70
CA LYS A 154 11.16 7.31 10.22
C LYS A 154 12.59 7.65 9.78
N LYS A 155 13.51 6.68 9.84
CA LYS A 155 14.93 6.90 9.52
C LYS A 155 15.09 7.21 8.03
N LEU A 156 14.44 6.47 7.15
CA LEU A 156 14.42 6.73 5.72
C LEU A 156 13.81 8.10 5.41
N GLY A 157 12.64 8.41 6.00
CA GLY A 157 11.97 9.70 5.81
C GLY A 157 12.80 10.89 6.26
N ASP A 158 13.53 10.79 7.38
CA ASP A 158 14.43 11.84 7.85
C ASP A 158 15.63 12.04 6.92
N ARG A 159 16.17 10.96 6.35
CA ARG A 159 17.23 11.05 5.34
C ARG A 159 16.77 11.77 4.08
N ILE A 160 15.55 11.47 3.61
CA ILE A 160 14.93 12.16 2.46
C ILE A 160 14.74 13.64 2.79
N ALA A 161 14.16 13.95 3.96
CA ALA A 161 13.93 15.33 4.39
C ALA A 161 15.22 16.14 4.47
N LYS A 162 16.32 15.54 4.96
CA LYS A 162 17.63 16.20 4.99
C LYS A 162 18.11 16.56 3.59
N LYS A 163 18.03 15.64 2.63
CA LYS A 163 18.45 15.90 1.24
C LYS A 163 17.62 16.97 0.57
N VAL A 164 16.30 16.97 0.77
CA VAL A 164 15.41 17.93 0.10
C VAL A 164 15.52 19.34 0.71
N ASN A 165 15.78 19.46 2.02
CA ASN A 165 15.90 20.77 2.68
C ASN A 165 17.31 21.38 2.63
N GLY A 166 18.21 20.89 1.78
CA GLY A 166 19.49 21.55 1.50
C GLY A 166 20.72 21.02 2.22
N GLY A 167 20.61 19.97 3.04
CA GLY A 167 21.76 19.30 3.67
C GLY A 167 22.38 20.07 4.84
#